data_AF-A0AA40E432-F1
#
_entry.id   AF-A0AA40E432-F1
#
_cell.length_a   1.000
_cell.length_b   1.000
_cell.length_c   1.000
_cell.angle_alpha   90.00
_cell.angle_beta   90.00
_cell.angle_gamma   90.00
#
_symmetry.space_group_name_H-M   'P 1'
#
loop_
_entity.id
_entity.type
_entity.pdbx_description
1 polymer ?
#
loop_
_entity_poly.entity_id
_entity_poly.type
_entity_poly.pdbx_seq_one_letter_code
_entity_poly.pdbx_strand_id
1 'polypeptide(L)'
;MQLDLGRALVAIKGIMEITGTPGVSVGIIHQGQTAGTYHLGYRDVQNKVQANDDTRGNNELGENFSIVDLLSHRTGLSSLDDFWMGVDNVIYLDKSQVLPTFQTLPLSQPFRESLEYNNWGYEIVAQILEKTANRTISDLLHERVFAPLGMSRTSTSWESGDDNEAKCYGILEDLSPVEVARPALGKGTTMEAAGGIKSTLRDMLTFYKTFMHETNFQFSSGSDASNFSPLKNCRMLTTNHARLPEVSWREQGYALGWGRSQLPGKLGRLSGNALFGDCPIVDKGNSSLVLWHHGCMPGSTSVVYLAPEVESGVVVLQNSMPVIDTADLIGQLVLEAVLNVQEPNDYVELSKKFYDKGVNHLRNLQKELDDSRTPGTKPRPLSAYTGTYWNQPETFFITVKERAGSLVMAAQGLLSQEYTLQHYQNDSFTWIMPFNEIIRRARSATYYTSEYYIVNFVDGKGEIDRLAWVMESGLPDNGGRKVFKKGPNPRGSSGAWSLTKQASDLK
;
A
#
# COMPACT_ATOMS: atom_id res chain seq x y z
N MET A 1 -25.94 -6.35 -47.86
CA MET A 1 -24.62 -6.79 -48.35
C MET A 1 -24.09 -7.78 -47.33
N GLN A 2 -23.97 -9.06 -47.69
CA GLN A 2 -23.47 -10.10 -46.77
C GLN A 2 -21.96 -9.92 -46.66
N LEU A 3 -21.45 -9.57 -45.48
CA LEU A 3 -20.01 -9.42 -45.26
C LEU A 3 -19.36 -10.82 -45.38
N ASP A 4 -18.47 -11.01 -46.35
CA ASP A 4 -17.66 -12.23 -46.43
C ASP A 4 -16.50 -12.15 -45.42
N LEU A 5 -16.71 -12.81 -44.28
CA LEU A 5 -15.77 -12.81 -43.16
C LEU A 5 -14.93 -14.09 -43.10
N GLY A 6 -14.96 -14.93 -44.14
CA GLY A 6 -14.29 -16.23 -44.15
C GLY A 6 -12.80 -16.12 -43.84
N ARG A 7 -12.10 -15.17 -44.48
CA ARG A 7 -10.67 -14.91 -44.20
C ARG A 7 -10.41 -14.41 -42.79
N ALA A 8 -11.29 -13.55 -42.25
CA ALA A 8 -11.12 -12.97 -40.93
C ALA A 8 -11.31 -14.02 -39.83
N LEU A 9 -12.31 -14.90 -39.95
CA LEU A 9 -12.55 -15.97 -38.99
C LEU A 9 -11.41 -16.99 -38.94
N VAL A 10 -10.80 -17.30 -40.09
CA VAL A 10 -9.60 -18.16 -40.15
C VAL A 10 -8.41 -17.49 -39.45
N ALA A 11 -8.20 -16.19 -39.69
CA ALA A 11 -7.14 -15.44 -39.02
C ALA A 11 -7.36 -15.35 -37.50
N ILE A 12 -8.61 -15.13 -37.05
CA ILE A 12 -8.95 -15.10 -35.62
C ILE A 12 -8.61 -16.44 -34.95
N LYS A 13 -8.93 -17.57 -35.58
CA LYS A 13 -8.55 -18.90 -35.06
C LYS A 13 -7.02 -19.04 -34.95
N GLY A 14 -6.28 -18.66 -35.99
CA GLY A 14 -4.82 -18.68 -35.97
C GLY A 14 -4.22 -17.79 -34.86
N ILE A 15 -4.80 -16.62 -34.62
CA ILE A 15 -4.42 -15.74 -33.50
C ILE A 15 -4.68 -16.44 -32.17
N MET A 16 -5.88 -17.00 -31.98
CA MET A 16 -6.23 -17.70 -30.73
C MET A 16 -5.29 -18.87 -30.44
N GLU A 17 -4.90 -19.62 -31.48
CA GLU A 17 -3.93 -20.72 -31.35
C GLU A 17 -2.53 -20.20 -30.97
N ILE A 18 -2.06 -19.13 -31.61
CA ILE A 18 -0.74 -18.52 -31.32
C ILE A 18 -0.68 -17.94 -29.90
N THR A 19 -1.77 -17.33 -29.43
CA THR A 19 -1.81 -16.63 -28.14
C THR A 19 -2.34 -17.46 -26.99
N GLY A 20 -2.78 -18.71 -27.25
CA GLY A 20 -3.41 -19.55 -26.24
C GLY A 20 -4.76 -19.02 -25.75
N THR A 21 -5.49 -18.27 -26.58
CA THR A 21 -6.78 -17.67 -26.19
C THR A 21 -7.89 -18.73 -26.15
N PRO A 22 -8.53 -18.99 -25.00
CA PRO A 22 -9.50 -20.07 -24.85
C PRO A 22 -10.86 -19.81 -25.51
N GLY A 23 -11.27 -18.54 -25.62
CA GLY A 23 -12.54 -18.15 -26.25
C GLY A 23 -12.62 -16.66 -26.54
N VAL A 24 -13.41 -16.28 -27.54
CA VAL A 24 -13.64 -14.89 -27.96
C VAL A 24 -15.06 -14.70 -28.50
N SER A 25 -15.66 -13.55 -28.21
CA SER A 25 -16.90 -13.06 -28.83
C SER A 25 -16.59 -11.81 -29.64
N VAL A 26 -17.06 -11.76 -30.90
CA VAL A 26 -16.83 -10.66 -31.85
C VAL A 26 -18.18 -10.14 -32.32
N GLY A 27 -18.45 -8.84 -32.11
CA GLY A 27 -19.60 -8.14 -32.66
C GLY A 27 -19.19 -7.20 -33.79
N ILE A 28 -19.99 -7.17 -34.86
CA ILE A 28 -19.73 -6.33 -36.03
C ILE A 28 -20.87 -5.34 -36.18
N ILE A 29 -20.54 -4.05 -36.16
CA ILE A 29 -21.47 -2.97 -36.45
C ILE A 29 -21.08 -2.38 -37.80
N HIS A 30 -22.01 -2.35 -38.75
CA HIS A 30 -21.82 -1.72 -40.06
C HIS A 30 -23.01 -0.83 -40.38
N GLN A 31 -22.74 0.42 -40.76
CA GLN A 31 -23.77 1.43 -41.05
C GLN A 31 -24.75 1.64 -39.88
N GLY A 32 -24.24 1.59 -38.64
CA GLY A 32 -25.06 1.80 -37.44
C GLY A 32 -25.99 0.64 -37.09
N GLN A 33 -25.91 -0.50 -37.80
CA GLN A 33 -26.67 -1.71 -37.51
C GLN A 33 -25.72 -2.85 -37.14
N THR A 34 -26.16 -3.74 -36.25
CA THR A 34 -25.44 -4.98 -35.98
C THR A 34 -25.48 -5.85 -37.23
N ALA A 35 -24.32 -6.00 -37.86
CA ALA A 35 -24.15 -6.75 -39.10
C ALA A 35 -23.86 -8.25 -38.86
N GLY A 36 -23.48 -8.62 -37.63
CA GLY A 36 -23.32 -10.02 -37.20
C GLY A 36 -22.56 -10.16 -35.89
N THR A 37 -22.71 -11.32 -35.24
CA THR A 37 -21.95 -11.74 -34.06
C THR A 37 -21.34 -13.12 -34.30
N TYR A 38 -20.14 -13.35 -33.75
CA TYR A 38 -19.40 -14.60 -33.88
C TYR A 38 -18.73 -14.97 -32.57
N HIS A 39 -18.80 -16.24 -32.19
CA HIS A 39 -18.18 -16.76 -30.97
C HIS A 39 -17.31 -17.96 -31.32
N LEU A 40 -16.07 -17.95 -30.84
CA LEU A 40 -15.10 -19.01 -31.07
C LEU A 40 -14.55 -19.45 -29.70
N GLY A 41 -14.36 -20.75 -29.53
CA GLY A 41 -13.82 -21.32 -28.28
C GLY A 41 -14.82 -21.34 -27.13
N TYR A 42 -14.29 -21.37 -25.90
CA TYR A 42 -15.04 -21.64 -24.68
C TYR A 42 -14.94 -20.47 -23.70
N ARG A 43 -16.07 -20.11 -23.09
CA ARG A 43 -16.08 -19.25 -21.89
C ARG A 43 -15.70 -20.02 -20.62
N ASP A 44 -15.86 -21.35 -20.66
CA ASP A 44 -15.42 -22.28 -19.63
C ASP A 44 -14.78 -23.48 -20.32
N VAL A 45 -13.44 -23.54 -20.28
CA VAL A 45 -12.65 -24.59 -20.94
C VAL A 45 -12.89 -25.95 -20.27
N GLN A 46 -13.04 -25.99 -18.95
CA GLN A 46 -13.17 -27.21 -18.17
C GLN A 46 -14.49 -27.91 -18.45
N ASN A 47 -15.59 -27.15 -18.47
CA ASN A 47 -16.92 -27.67 -18.73
C ASN A 47 -17.34 -27.59 -20.21
N LYS A 48 -16.41 -27.16 -21.09
CA LYS A 48 -16.61 -27.00 -22.54
C LYS A 48 -17.82 -26.13 -22.90
N VAL A 49 -18.05 -25.06 -22.13
CA VAL A 49 -19.17 -24.13 -22.38
C VAL A 49 -18.74 -23.05 -23.36
N GLN A 50 -19.45 -22.90 -24.48
CA GLN A 50 -19.13 -21.91 -25.51
C GLN A 50 -19.42 -20.48 -25.07
N ALA A 51 -18.65 -19.52 -25.58
CA ALA A 51 -19.04 -18.11 -25.48
C ALA A 51 -20.26 -17.81 -26.37
N ASN A 52 -21.08 -16.84 -25.99
CA ASN A 52 -22.24 -16.35 -26.75
C ASN A 52 -22.39 -14.83 -26.59
N ASP A 53 -23.45 -14.26 -27.17
CA ASP A 53 -23.76 -12.82 -27.15
C ASP A 53 -23.94 -12.27 -25.72
N ASP A 54 -24.36 -13.12 -24.79
CA ASP A 54 -24.62 -12.76 -23.38
C ASP A 54 -23.47 -13.16 -22.45
N THR A 55 -22.37 -13.70 -22.97
CA THR A 55 -21.19 -14.02 -22.16
C THR A 55 -20.61 -12.72 -21.61
N ARG A 56 -20.84 -12.47 -20.33
CA ARG A 56 -20.19 -11.38 -19.60
C ARG A 56 -18.77 -11.80 -19.23
N GLY A 57 -17.83 -10.87 -19.34
CA GLY A 57 -16.56 -10.99 -18.61
C GLY A 57 -16.88 -11.04 -17.11
N ASN A 58 -16.22 -11.93 -16.37
CA ASN A 58 -16.40 -12.01 -14.93
C ASN A 58 -15.92 -10.69 -14.29
N ASN A 59 -16.83 -9.97 -13.64
CA ASN A 59 -16.54 -8.76 -12.86
C ASN A 59 -16.95 -8.97 -11.37
N GLU A 60 -16.85 -10.21 -10.88
CA GLU A 60 -17.26 -10.68 -9.54
C GLU A 60 -16.72 -9.85 -8.37
N LEU A 61 -15.65 -9.09 -8.56
CA LEU A 61 -15.08 -8.23 -7.52
C LEU A 61 -16.08 -7.13 -7.09
N GLY A 62 -16.71 -6.44 -8.04
CA GLY A 62 -17.54 -5.27 -7.74
C GLY A 62 -18.86 -5.58 -7.04
N GLU A 63 -19.44 -6.76 -7.25
CA GLU A 63 -20.75 -7.15 -6.71
C GLU A 63 -20.67 -7.87 -5.34
N ASN A 64 -19.46 -8.26 -4.89
CA ASN A 64 -19.26 -9.07 -3.67
C ASN A 64 -18.41 -8.42 -2.56
N PHE A 65 -17.90 -7.19 -2.75
CA PHE A 65 -17.15 -6.49 -1.69
C PHE A 65 -18.05 -6.11 -0.51
N SER A 66 -17.66 -6.54 0.69
CA SER A 66 -18.23 -6.07 1.95
C SER A 66 -17.26 -5.17 2.72
N ILE A 67 -17.77 -4.39 3.67
CA ILE A 67 -16.93 -3.62 4.61
C ILE A 67 -15.97 -4.54 5.38
N VAL A 68 -16.39 -5.78 5.68
CA VAL A 68 -15.53 -6.79 6.31
C VAL A 68 -14.35 -7.12 5.40
N ASP A 69 -14.57 -7.28 4.09
CA ASP A 69 -13.47 -7.59 3.16
C ASP A 69 -12.41 -6.47 3.09
N LEU A 70 -12.86 -5.21 3.18
CA LEU A 70 -11.99 -4.03 3.19
C LEU A 70 -11.19 -3.92 4.49
N LEU A 71 -11.86 -4.06 5.64
CA LEU A 71 -11.25 -3.90 6.98
C LEU A 71 -10.38 -5.10 7.39
N SER A 72 -10.58 -6.26 6.77
CA SER A 72 -9.76 -7.45 7.01
C SER A 72 -8.78 -7.76 5.89
N HIS A 73 -8.55 -6.81 4.97
CA HIS A 73 -7.52 -6.91 3.92
C HIS A 73 -7.60 -8.21 3.11
N ARG A 74 -8.80 -8.66 2.74
CA ARG A 74 -9.02 -9.91 1.99
C ARG A 74 -9.63 -9.69 0.62
N THR A 75 -9.46 -8.48 0.09
CA THR A 75 -9.89 -8.12 -1.27
C THR A 75 -9.02 -8.76 -2.35
N GLY A 76 -7.77 -9.12 -2.01
CA GLY A 76 -6.77 -9.57 -2.97
C GLY A 76 -6.23 -8.46 -3.87
N LEU A 77 -6.63 -7.20 -3.65
CA LEU A 77 -6.12 -6.05 -4.38
C LEU A 77 -4.77 -5.63 -3.83
N SER A 78 -3.82 -5.39 -4.72
CA SER A 78 -2.50 -4.85 -4.42
C SER A 78 -2.57 -3.48 -3.76
N SER A 79 -1.57 -3.16 -2.93
CA SER A 79 -1.48 -1.90 -2.19
C SER A 79 -1.17 -0.69 -3.08
N LEU A 80 -0.21 -0.78 -4.01
CA LEU A 80 0.29 0.29 -4.88
C LEU A 80 0.39 1.65 -4.17
N ASP A 81 1.05 1.67 -3.01
CA ASP A 81 1.07 2.85 -2.14
C ASP A 81 1.73 4.08 -2.81
N ASP A 82 2.61 3.88 -3.79
CA ASP A 82 3.25 4.95 -4.56
C ASP A 82 2.28 5.78 -5.42
N PHE A 83 1.02 5.36 -5.59
CA PHE A 83 -0.01 6.18 -6.24
C PHE A 83 -0.50 7.31 -5.34
N TRP A 84 -0.48 7.12 -4.01
CA TRP A 84 -1.01 8.09 -3.07
C TRP A 84 0.07 8.76 -2.22
N MET A 85 1.22 8.12 -2.01
CA MET A 85 2.33 8.63 -1.19
C MET A 85 3.59 8.93 -2.00
N GLY A 86 4.16 10.11 -1.77
CA GLY A 86 5.43 10.55 -2.35
C GLY A 86 6.56 10.74 -1.35
N VAL A 87 7.66 11.35 -1.80
CA VAL A 87 8.72 11.82 -0.89
C VAL A 87 8.25 13.00 -0.07
N ASP A 88 8.99 13.27 1.01
CA ASP A 88 8.69 14.32 1.99
C ASP A 88 7.29 14.16 2.57
N ASN A 89 6.80 12.91 2.66
CA ASN A 89 5.46 12.54 3.12
C ASN A 89 4.32 13.24 2.36
N VAL A 90 4.54 13.67 1.10
CA VAL A 90 3.52 14.33 0.27
C VAL A 90 2.43 13.36 -0.16
N ILE A 91 1.17 13.78 -0.09
CA ILE A 91 0.01 13.03 -0.59
C ILE A 91 -0.34 13.50 -2.00
N TYR A 92 -0.37 12.57 -2.95
CA TYR A 92 -0.55 12.88 -4.37
C TYR A 92 -1.99 13.08 -4.82
N LEU A 93 -2.92 12.40 -4.15
CA LEU A 93 -4.29 12.28 -4.61
C LEU A 93 -5.23 13.08 -3.73
N ASP A 94 -6.13 13.80 -4.36
CA ASP A 94 -7.34 14.32 -3.72
C ASP A 94 -8.31 13.17 -3.43
N LYS A 95 -9.14 13.30 -2.38
CA LYS A 95 -10.13 12.28 -2.00
C LYS A 95 -11.05 11.88 -3.16
N SER A 96 -11.37 12.80 -4.06
CA SER A 96 -12.20 12.53 -5.25
C SER A 96 -11.58 11.54 -6.24
N GLN A 97 -10.25 11.39 -6.23
CA GLN A 97 -9.50 10.50 -7.13
C GLN A 97 -9.31 9.09 -6.55
N VAL A 98 -9.67 8.87 -5.29
CA VAL A 98 -9.50 7.58 -4.60
C VAL A 98 -10.28 6.49 -5.27
N LEU A 99 -11.61 6.64 -5.43
CA LEU A 99 -12.46 5.57 -5.96
C LEU A 99 -12.10 5.20 -7.40
N PRO A 100 -11.89 6.15 -8.34
CA PRO A 100 -11.40 5.81 -9.68
C PRO A 100 -10.05 5.10 -9.65
N THR A 101 -9.12 5.50 -8.79
CA THR A 101 -7.81 4.82 -8.66
C THR A 101 -7.96 3.41 -8.10
N PHE A 102 -8.74 3.24 -7.03
CA PHE A 102 -9.00 1.95 -6.37
C PHE A 102 -9.56 0.90 -7.34
N GLN A 103 -10.46 1.31 -8.25
CA GLN A 103 -11.04 0.42 -9.27
C GLN A 103 -10.03 -0.11 -10.29
N THR A 104 -8.82 0.47 -10.34
CA THR A 104 -7.75 0.06 -11.26
C THR A 104 -6.62 -0.71 -10.59
N LEU A 105 -6.71 -0.95 -9.28
CA LEU A 105 -5.74 -1.76 -8.56
C LEU A 105 -5.79 -3.21 -9.10
N PRO A 106 -4.64 -3.80 -9.42
CA PRO A 106 -4.57 -5.17 -9.89
C PRO A 106 -4.81 -6.12 -8.71
N LEU A 107 -5.31 -7.32 -9.01
CA LEU A 107 -5.27 -8.40 -8.04
C LEU A 107 -3.82 -8.87 -7.86
N SER A 108 -3.35 -8.93 -6.61
CA SER A 108 -2.11 -9.62 -6.23
C SER A 108 -2.37 -11.09 -5.88
N GLN A 109 -3.59 -11.41 -5.43
CA GLN A 109 -4.03 -12.76 -5.12
C GLN A 109 -5.55 -12.92 -5.28
N PRO A 110 -6.07 -14.15 -5.36
CA PRO A 110 -7.51 -14.41 -5.42
C PRO A 110 -8.30 -13.79 -4.25
N PHE A 111 -9.51 -13.34 -4.57
CA PHE A 111 -10.42 -12.72 -3.60
C PHE A 111 -10.70 -13.66 -2.40
N ARG A 112 -10.59 -13.13 -1.18
CA ARG A 112 -10.76 -13.84 0.10
C ARG A 112 -9.82 -15.00 0.37
N GLU A 113 -8.80 -15.24 -0.46
CA GLU A 113 -7.90 -16.37 -0.25
C GLU A 113 -6.98 -16.19 0.97
N SER A 114 -6.37 -15.03 1.12
CA SER A 114 -5.51 -14.70 2.25
C SER A 114 -5.44 -13.18 2.48
N LEU A 115 -4.71 -12.76 3.52
CA LEU A 115 -4.41 -11.35 3.78
C LEU A 115 -3.56 -10.76 2.64
N GLU A 116 -4.03 -9.64 2.06
CA GLU A 116 -3.21 -8.68 1.31
C GLU A 116 -3.40 -7.29 1.92
N TYR A 117 -2.39 -6.82 2.66
CA TYR A 117 -2.48 -5.54 3.35
C TYR A 117 -2.69 -4.40 2.35
N ASN A 118 -3.71 -3.58 2.60
CA ASN A 118 -4.14 -2.59 1.64
C ASN A 118 -4.78 -1.37 2.34
N ASN A 119 -4.08 -0.24 2.32
CA ASN A 119 -4.52 1.03 2.91
C ASN A 119 -5.82 1.58 2.30
N TRP A 120 -6.04 1.33 1.00
CA TRP A 120 -7.22 1.80 0.29
C TRP A 120 -8.52 1.25 0.88
N GLY A 121 -8.50 0.05 1.45
CA GLY A 121 -9.67 -0.52 2.12
C GLY A 121 -10.20 0.39 3.22
N TYR A 122 -9.30 0.93 4.05
CA TYR A 122 -9.65 1.84 5.14
C TYR A 122 -10.09 3.21 4.64
N GLU A 123 -9.45 3.73 3.58
CA GLU A 123 -9.87 4.98 2.94
C GLU A 123 -11.28 4.87 2.33
N ILE A 124 -11.60 3.77 1.64
CA ILE A 124 -12.93 3.54 1.07
C ILE A 124 -13.99 3.46 2.18
N VAL A 125 -13.70 2.76 3.29
CA VAL A 125 -14.60 2.71 4.45
C VAL A 125 -14.81 4.09 5.05
N ALA A 126 -13.77 4.91 5.13
CA ALA A 126 -13.88 6.30 5.60
C ALA A 126 -14.82 7.11 4.72
N GLN A 127 -14.68 7.06 3.40
CA GLN A 127 -15.57 7.78 2.48
C GLN A 127 -17.03 7.30 2.55
N ILE A 128 -17.25 6.00 2.80
CA ILE A 128 -18.58 5.44 3.07
C ILE A 128 -19.16 6.06 4.36
N LEU A 129 -18.38 6.09 5.45
CA LEU A 129 -18.80 6.70 6.71
C LEU A 129 -19.09 8.19 6.55
N GLU A 130 -18.22 8.93 5.87
CA GLU A 130 -18.39 10.37 5.65
C GLU A 130 -19.67 10.67 4.88
N LYS A 131 -19.92 9.91 3.81
CA LYS A 131 -21.13 10.05 2.98
C LYS A 131 -22.41 9.66 3.72
N THR A 132 -22.38 8.59 4.51
CA THR A 132 -23.58 8.09 5.20
C THR A 132 -23.91 8.89 6.47
N ALA A 133 -22.90 9.42 7.16
CA ALA A 133 -23.09 10.22 8.37
C ALA A 133 -23.19 11.73 8.09
N ASN A 134 -22.83 12.20 6.89
CA ASN A 134 -22.71 13.62 6.55
C ASN A 134 -21.82 14.39 7.56
N ARG A 135 -20.67 13.80 7.85
CA ARG A 135 -19.64 14.26 8.81
C ARG A 135 -18.27 13.86 8.29
N THR A 136 -17.19 14.54 8.69
CA THR A 136 -15.83 14.08 8.33
C THR A 136 -15.42 12.90 9.21
N ILE A 137 -14.48 12.06 8.73
CA ILE A 137 -13.97 10.95 9.54
C ILE A 137 -13.28 11.45 10.82
N SER A 138 -12.57 12.58 10.75
CA SER A 138 -11.99 13.29 11.89
C SER A 138 -13.04 13.58 12.98
N ASP A 139 -14.19 14.16 12.59
CA ASP A 139 -15.25 14.52 13.53
C ASP A 139 -15.91 13.28 14.11
N LEU A 140 -16.12 12.23 13.30
CA LEU A 140 -16.68 10.96 13.77
C LEU A 140 -15.77 10.27 14.80
N LEU A 141 -14.46 10.19 14.55
CA LEU A 141 -13.50 9.63 15.49
C LEU A 141 -13.46 10.41 16.80
N HIS A 142 -13.48 11.74 16.72
CA HIS A 142 -13.52 12.59 17.90
C HIS A 142 -14.81 12.39 18.72
N GLU A 143 -15.98 12.47 18.08
CA GLU A 143 -17.29 12.35 18.74
C GLU A 143 -17.53 10.95 19.31
N ARG A 144 -17.14 9.90 18.59
CA ARG A 144 -17.52 8.52 18.90
C ARG A 144 -16.46 7.77 19.70
N VAL A 145 -15.20 8.19 19.67
CA VAL A 145 -14.09 7.44 20.29
C VAL A 145 -13.25 8.34 21.20
N PHE A 146 -12.63 9.39 20.66
CA PHE A 146 -11.60 10.13 21.42
C PHE A 146 -12.19 10.90 22.60
N ALA A 147 -13.23 11.71 22.38
CA ALA A 147 -13.85 12.49 23.46
C ALA A 147 -14.52 11.61 24.52
N PRO A 148 -15.31 10.55 24.18
CA PRO A 148 -15.87 9.63 25.18
C PRO A 148 -14.84 8.90 26.03
N LEU A 149 -13.63 8.64 25.50
CA LEU A 149 -12.53 8.01 26.24
C LEU A 149 -11.62 9.02 26.95
N GLY A 150 -11.86 10.33 26.81
CA GLY A 150 -11.00 11.36 27.38
C GLY A 150 -9.61 11.44 26.74
N MET A 151 -9.46 10.98 25.49
CA MET A 151 -8.21 11.04 24.72
C MET A 151 -7.97 12.46 24.17
N SER A 152 -7.71 13.39 25.08
CA SER A 152 -7.66 14.83 24.79
C SER A 152 -6.49 15.30 23.91
N ARG A 153 -5.46 14.47 23.71
CA ARG A 153 -4.31 14.74 22.83
C ARG A 153 -4.26 13.74 21.67
N THR A 154 -5.44 13.34 21.19
CA THR A 154 -5.58 12.45 20.04
C THR A 154 -6.47 13.09 18.98
N SER A 155 -5.93 13.23 17.77
CA SER A 155 -6.66 13.78 16.63
C SER A 155 -6.10 13.28 15.31
N THR A 156 -6.77 13.56 14.19
CA THR A 156 -6.21 13.35 12.86
C THR A 156 -5.49 14.59 12.30
N SER A 157 -5.41 15.68 13.06
CA SER A 157 -4.73 16.93 12.66
C SER A 157 -3.40 17.06 13.38
N TRP A 158 -2.46 17.82 12.80
CA TRP A 158 -1.35 18.36 13.57
C TRP A 158 -1.86 19.61 14.30
N GLU A 159 -1.68 19.69 15.61
CA GLU A 159 -2.21 20.80 16.40
C GLU A 159 -1.23 21.98 16.37
N SER A 160 -1.70 23.14 15.88
CA SER A 160 -0.87 24.33 15.86
C SER A 160 -0.58 24.80 17.28
N GLY A 161 0.69 24.83 17.67
CA GLY A 161 1.12 25.38 18.96
C GLY A 161 1.25 24.35 20.09
N ASP A 162 1.12 23.05 19.82
CA ASP A 162 1.59 22.02 20.74
C ASP A 162 3.12 21.93 20.66
N ASP A 163 3.82 22.35 21.71
CA ASP A 163 5.29 22.31 21.79
C ASP A 163 5.83 20.95 22.26
N ASN A 164 4.94 20.02 22.61
CA ASN A 164 5.26 18.67 23.09
C ASN A 164 4.88 17.62 22.04
N GLU A 165 5.35 17.84 20.81
CA GLU A 165 5.24 16.92 19.68
C GLU A 165 6.62 16.36 19.31
N ALA A 166 6.67 15.06 18.95
CA ALA A 166 7.89 14.46 18.48
C ALA A 166 8.23 14.93 17.06
N LYS A 167 9.48 15.34 16.85
CA LYS A 167 10.06 15.49 15.50
C LYS A 167 10.27 14.13 14.86
N CYS A 168 10.16 14.06 13.54
CA CYS A 168 10.33 12.86 12.75
C CYS A 168 11.77 12.73 12.24
N TYR A 169 12.34 11.52 12.33
CA TYR A 169 13.74 11.29 11.92
C TYR A 169 13.89 10.12 10.95
N GLY A 170 14.64 10.34 9.88
CA GLY A 170 15.28 9.28 9.09
C GLY A 170 16.63 8.92 9.71
N ILE A 171 17.10 7.69 9.51
CA ILE A 171 18.41 7.23 10.00
C ILE A 171 19.36 7.02 8.82
N LEU A 172 20.50 7.71 8.85
CA LEU A 172 21.54 7.63 7.81
C LEU A 172 22.40 6.37 7.95
N GLU A 173 23.26 6.10 6.96
CA GLU A 173 24.09 4.87 6.93
C GLU A 173 25.04 4.76 8.13
N ASP A 174 25.49 5.91 8.66
CA ASP A 174 26.35 6.01 9.84
C ASP A 174 25.57 5.96 11.17
N LEU A 175 24.26 5.63 11.11
CA LEU A 175 23.32 5.58 12.21
C LEU A 175 22.96 6.94 12.81
N SER A 176 23.42 8.05 12.24
CA SER A 176 23.03 9.38 12.70
C SER A 176 21.59 9.72 12.26
N PRO A 177 20.80 10.40 13.11
CA PRO A 177 19.46 10.83 12.75
C PRO A 177 19.50 12.11 11.89
N VAL A 178 18.58 12.20 10.94
CA VAL A 178 18.28 13.43 10.19
C VAL A 178 16.80 13.75 10.31
N GLU A 179 16.47 15.00 10.64
CA GLU A 179 15.08 15.44 10.70
C GLU A 179 14.46 15.39 9.29
N VAL A 180 13.26 14.83 9.20
CA VAL A 180 12.49 14.70 7.96
C VAL A 180 11.10 15.29 8.11
N ALA A 181 10.44 15.55 6.98
CA ALA A 181 9.07 16.05 6.98
C ALA A 181 8.13 15.13 7.76
N ARG A 182 7.16 15.70 8.46
CA ARG A 182 6.14 14.92 9.19
C ARG A 182 5.18 14.22 8.21
N PRO A 183 4.59 13.07 8.58
CA PRO A 183 3.50 12.46 7.82
C PRO A 183 2.36 13.46 7.54
N ALA A 184 2.06 13.70 6.27
CA ALA A 184 1.02 14.65 5.88
C ALA A 184 -0.39 14.07 5.96
N LEU A 185 -0.53 12.74 6.15
CA LEU A 185 -1.83 12.08 6.32
C LEU A 185 -2.54 12.70 7.52
N GLY A 186 -3.76 13.17 7.34
CA GLY A 186 -4.51 13.81 8.41
C GLY A 186 -5.84 14.38 7.93
N LYS A 187 -6.44 15.25 8.76
CA LYS A 187 -7.76 15.83 8.50
C LYS A 187 -7.89 16.36 7.07
N GLY A 188 -8.79 15.75 6.30
CA GLY A 188 -9.14 16.16 4.95
C GLY A 188 -8.23 15.61 3.85
N THR A 189 -7.16 14.88 4.17
CA THR A 189 -6.30 14.23 3.15
C THR A 189 -6.83 12.85 2.78
N THR A 190 -6.43 12.35 1.63
CA THR A 190 -6.51 10.91 1.32
C THR A 190 -5.69 10.11 2.33
N MET A 191 -6.10 8.87 2.63
CA MET A 191 -5.52 7.96 3.63
C MET A 191 -5.64 8.43 5.08
N GLU A 192 -6.50 9.41 5.37
CA GLU A 192 -6.71 9.90 6.74
C GLU A 192 -7.07 8.76 7.71
N ALA A 193 -7.96 7.85 7.30
CA ALA A 193 -8.39 6.73 8.14
C ALA A 193 -7.41 5.55 8.19
N ALA A 194 -6.50 5.45 7.23
CA ALA A 194 -5.51 4.38 7.17
C ALA A 194 -4.33 4.63 8.12
N GLY A 195 -3.91 5.88 8.29
CA GLY A 195 -2.74 6.21 9.12
C GLY A 195 -2.69 7.62 9.69
N GLY A 196 -3.78 8.40 9.61
CA GLY A 196 -3.76 9.83 9.93
C GLY A 196 -3.86 10.18 11.42
N ILE A 197 -4.02 9.22 12.34
CA ILE A 197 -4.17 9.48 13.79
C ILE A 197 -2.82 9.85 14.41
N LYS A 198 -2.79 10.93 15.18
CA LYS A 198 -1.69 11.34 16.06
C LYS A 198 -2.16 11.21 17.49
N SER A 199 -1.34 10.67 18.36
CA SER A 199 -1.70 10.44 19.76
C SER A 199 -0.48 10.48 20.66
N THR A 200 -0.73 10.31 21.96
CA THR A 200 0.30 10.15 22.99
C THR A 200 0.24 8.73 23.55
N LEU A 201 1.35 8.26 24.14
CA LEU A 201 1.36 6.97 24.81
C LEU A 201 0.27 6.88 25.90
N ARG A 202 0.00 7.97 26.61
CA ARG A 202 -1.04 8.03 27.64
C ARG A 202 -2.43 7.76 27.06
N ASP A 203 -2.79 8.44 25.98
CA ASP A 203 -4.09 8.28 25.34
C ASP A 203 -4.23 6.90 24.70
N MET A 204 -3.19 6.41 24.02
CA MET A 204 -3.18 5.06 23.45
C MET A 204 -3.34 3.99 24.52
N LEU A 205 -2.68 4.12 25.68
CA LEU A 205 -2.88 3.21 26.81
C LEU A 205 -4.32 3.27 27.34
N THR A 206 -4.98 4.43 27.35
CA THR A 206 -6.40 4.55 27.70
C THR A 206 -7.28 3.79 26.71
N PHE A 207 -7.04 3.95 25.41
CA PHE A 207 -7.76 3.23 24.36
C PHE A 207 -7.58 1.72 24.50
N TYR A 208 -6.33 1.23 24.55
CA TYR A 208 -6.06 -0.21 24.54
C TYR A 208 -6.48 -0.92 25.83
N LYS A 209 -6.36 -0.29 27.00
CA LYS A 209 -6.93 -0.85 28.24
C LYS A 209 -8.45 -1.00 28.13
N THR A 210 -9.13 0.03 27.62
CA THR A 210 -10.59 -0.02 27.43
C THR A 210 -10.97 -1.07 26.39
N PHE A 211 -10.22 -1.17 25.29
CA PHE A 211 -10.45 -2.15 24.24
C PHE A 211 -10.30 -3.60 24.74
N MET A 212 -9.24 -3.90 25.52
CA MET A 212 -9.07 -5.23 26.12
C MET A 212 -10.18 -5.54 27.13
N HIS A 213 -10.52 -4.58 28.02
CA HIS A 213 -11.63 -4.74 28.96
C HIS A 213 -12.94 -5.04 28.24
N GLU A 214 -13.29 -4.26 27.22
CA GLU A 214 -14.51 -4.47 26.44
C GLU A 214 -14.49 -5.78 25.65
N THR A 215 -13.35 -6.17 25.12
CA THR A 215 -13.19 -7.47 24.47
C THR A 215 -13.52 -8.59 25.45
N ASN A 216 -12.86 -8.62 26.62
CA ASN A 216 -13.09 -9.64 27.65
C ASN A 216 -14.53 -9.63 28.17
N PHE A 217 -15.10 -8.45 28.42
CA PHE A 217 -16.49 -8.31 28.86
C PHE A 217 -17.48 -8.85 27.82
N GLN A 218 -17.31 -8.52 26.54
CA GLN A 218 -18.24 -8.94 25.50
C GLN A 218 -18.14 -10.44 25.22
N PHE A 219 -16.94 -11.03 25.29
CA PHE A 219 -16.76 -12.50 25.21
C PHE A 219 -17.41 -13.24 26.38
N SER A 220 -17.26 -12.75 27.61
CA SER A 220 -17.81 -13.40 28.80
C SER A 220 -19.32 -13.21 28.98
N SER A 221 -19.84 -12.02 28.67
CA SER A 221 -21.26 -11.67 28.87
C SER A 221 -22.16 -12.02 27.68
N GLY A 222 -21.59 -12.17 26.49
CA GLY A 222 -22.35 -12.29 25.24
C GLY A 222 -23.03 -10.99 24.76
N SER A 223 -22.85 -9.87 25.49
CA SER A 223 -23.35 -8.55 25.10
C SER A 223 -22.40 -7.86 24.10
N ASP A 224 -22.91 -6.85 23.38
CA ASP A 224 -22.13 -6.14 22.35
C ASP A 224 -21.40 -4.89 22.87
N ALA A 225 -21.61 -4.53 24.15
CA ALA A 225 -20.86 -3.48 24.86
C ALA A 225 -21.14 -3.58 26.37
N SER A 226 -20.20 -3.13 27.20
CA SER A 226 -20.52 -2.77 28.58
C SER A 226 -21.30 -1.45 28.64
N ASN A 227 -21.88 -1.14 29.80
CA ASN A 227 -22.65 0.08 29.98
C ASN A 227 -21.77 1.32 29.73
N PHE A 228 -22.22 2.21 28.85
CA PHE A 228 -21.61 3.51 28.52
C PHE A 228 -20.28 3.46 27.76
N SER A 229 -19.75 2.29 27.40
CA SER A 229 -18.54 2.20 26.58
C SER A 229 -18.80 2.65 25.12
N PRO A 230 -17.90 3.44 24.51
CA PRO A 230 -17.96 3.75 23.09
C PRO A 230 -17.52 2.57 22.20
N LEU A 231 -16.78 1.58 22.75
CA LEU A 231 -16.21 0.47 22.00
C LEU A 231 -17.18 -0.72 21.98
N LYS A 232 -17.90 -0.86 20.86
CA LYS A 232 -18.94 -1.89 20.68
C LYS A 232 -18.47 -2.97 19.71
N ASN A 233 -19.11 -4.14 19.78
CA ASN A 233 -18.85 -5.26 18.87
C ASN A 233 -17.37 -5.68 18.81
N CYS A 234 -16.63 -5.55 19.93
CA CYS A 234 -15.23 -5.95 20.05
C CYS A 234 -15.02 -7.43 19.72
N ARG A 235 -16.00 -8.30 19.98
CA ARG A 235 -15.99 -9.68 19.49
C ARG A 235 -15.84 -9.75 17.96
N MET A 236 -16.66 -9.01 17.21
CA MET A 236 -16.59 -8.97 15.75
C MET A 236 -15.28 -8.34 15.25
N LEU A 237 -14.84 -7.26 15.90
CA LEU A 237 -13.59 -6.56 15.56
C LEU A 237 -12.37 -7.46 15.73
N THR A 238 -12.41 -8.36 16.71
CA THR A 238 -11.32 -9.26 17.02
C THR A 238 -11.45 -10.62 16.36
N THR A 239 -12.62 -11.09 15.91
CA THR A 239 -12.75 -12.38 15.20
C THR A 239 -11.88 -12.46 13.95
N ASN A 240 -11.29 -13.64 13.70
CA ASN A 240 -10.50 -13.88 12.50
C ASN A 240 -11.37 -13.84 11.22
N HIS A 241 -10.98 -13.01 10.26
CA HIS A 241 -11.68 -12.85 8.98
C HIS A 241 -10.81 -13.19 7.77
N ALA A 242 -9.48 -13.24 7.94
CA ALA A 242 -8.52 -13.58 6.89
C ALA A 242 -7.34 -14.35 7.47
N ARG A 243 -6.90 -15.43 6.80
CA ARG A 243 -5.65 -16.11 7.17
C ARG A 243 -4.44 -15.28 6.74
N LEU A 244 -3.33 -15.38 7.47
CA LEU A 244 -2.05 -14.95 6.91
C LEU A 244 -1.62 -15.89 5.76
N PRO A 245 -0.79 -15.43 4.80
CA PRO A 245 -0.38 -16.26 3.68
C PRO A 245 0.40 -17.51 4.10
N GLU A 246 1.22 -17.41 5.15
CA GLU A 246 1.99 -18.53 5.70
C GLU A 246 1.06 -19.57 6.36
N VAL A 247 1.26 -20.83 6.01
CA VAL A 247 0.53 -21.95 6.63
C VAL A 247 1.11 -22.23 8.01
N SER A 248 0.24 -22.32 9.01
CA SER A 248 0.60 -22.59 10.40
C SER A 248 -0.39 -23.55 11.04
N TRP A 249 0.10 -24.43 11.91
CA TRP A 249 -0.74 -25.28 12.78
C TRP A 249 -1.50 -24.46 13.83
N ARG A 250 -0.91 -23.33 14.24
CA ARG A 250 -1.50 -22.37 15.18
C ARG A 250 -2.17 -21.25 14.44
N GLU A 251 -3.17 -20.64 15.07
CA GLU A 251 -3.88 -19.51 14.48
C GLU A 251 -2.90 -18.38 14.11
N GLN A 252 -2.93 -18.01 12.83
CA GLN A 252 -2.19 -16.90 12.24
C GLN A 252 -3.13 -16.24 11.23
N GLY A 253 -3.72 -15.11 11.63
CA GLY A 253 -4.80 -14.47 10.87
C GLY A 253 -4.89 -12.98 11.09
N TYR A 254 -6.00 -12.43 10.64
CA TYR A 254 -6.28 -11.00 10.68
C TYR A 254 -7.77 -10.76 10.85
N ALA A 255 -8.10 -9.82 11.71
CA ALA A 255 -9.45 -9.40 12.06
C ALA A 255 -9.79 -8.06 11.41
N LEU A 256 -10.68 -7.27 12.00
CA LEU A 256 -10.97 -5.92 11.53
C LEU A 256 -9.97 -4.94 12.17
N GLY A 257 -8.81 -4.79 11.53
CA GLY A 257 -7.71 -3.93 12.01
C GLY A 257 -6.79 -4.55 13.05
N TRP A 258 -6.76 -5.87 13.16
CA TRP A 258 -5.89 -6.57 14.11
C TRP A 258 -5.27 -7.81 13.48
N GLY A 259 -3.95 -7.90 13.47
CA GLY A 259 -3.26 -9.16 13.33
C GLY A 259 -3.58 -10.06 14.53
N ARG A 260 -3.67 -11.37 14.28
CA ARG A 260 -4.01 -12.39 15.27
C ARG A 260 -2.99 -13.50 15.20
N SER A 261 -2.36 -13.80 16.32
CA SER A 261 -1.39 -14.90 16.40
C SER A 261 -1.54 -15.64 17.71
N GLN A 262 -1.82 -16.93 17.62
CA GLN A 262 -1.72 -17.83 18.75
C GLN A 262 -0.26 -18.15 19.01
N LEU A 263 0.19 -17.95 20.24
CA LEU A 263 1.53 -18.27 20.69
C LEU A 263 1.70 -19.81 20.84
N PRO A 264 2.92 -20.35 20.68
CA PRO A 264 4.07 -19.72 20.06
C PRO A 264 3.80 -19.33 18.60
N GLY A 265 4.12 -18.09 18.21
CA GLY A 265 3.71 -17.56 16.92
C GLY A 265 4.52 -16.35 16.45
N LYS A 266 4.44 -16.06 15.15
CA LYS A 266 5.08 -14.89 14.54
C LYS A 266 4.17 -13.67 14.71
N LEU A 267 4.69 -12.57 15.25
CA LEU A 267 3.93 -11.33 15.44
C LEU A 267 4.30 -10.22 14.43
N GLY A 268 5.44 -10.34 13.73
CA GLY A 268 6.03 -9.27 12.92
C GLY A 268 5.67 -9.27 11.43
N ARG A 269 4.57 -9.89 10.98
CA ARG A 269 4.31 -10.07 9.53
C ARG A 269 4.14 -8.74 8.77
N LEU A 270 3.60 -7.72 9.43
CA LEU A 270 3.45 -6.36 8.87
C LEU A 270 4.65 -5.44 9.18
N SER A 271 5.64 -5.93 9.92
CA SER A 271 6.88 -5.20 10.21
C SER A 271 7.81 -5.22 8.99
N GLY A 272 8.56 -4.14 8.81
CA GLY A 272 9.62 -4.06 7.80
C GLY A 272 10.69 -5.15 7.95
N ASN A 273 10.82 -5.73 9.15
CA ASN A 273 11.77 -6.81 9.43
C ASN A 273 11.48 -8.08 8.61
N ALA A 274 10.22 -8.30 8.22
CA ALA A 274 9.82 -9.46 7.42
C ALA A 274 10.49 -9.50 6.02
N LEU A 275 11.00 -8.36 5.53
CA LEU A 275 11.79 -8.30 4.29
C LEU A 275 13.18 -8.92 4.45
N PHE A 276 13.69 -8.95 5.67
CA PHE A 276 15.07 -9.35 5.97
C PHE A 276 15.14 -10.73 6.60
N GLY A 277 14.03 -11.46 6.71
CA GLY A 277 14.04 -12.86 7.10
C GLY A 277 12.82 -13.25 7.90
N ASP A 278 12.87 -14.47 8.45
CA ASP A 278 11.80 -14.98 9.29
C ASP A 278 11.61 -14.14 10.54
N CYS A 279 10.37 -13.71 10.77
CA CYS A 279 9.97 -13.14 12.04
C CYS A 279 10.21 -14.16 13.16
N PRO A 280 10.71 -13.73 14.34
CA PRO A 280 10.92 -14.63 15.46
C PRO A 280 9.60 -15.24 15.93
N ILE A 281 9.68 -16.47 16.45
CA ILE A 281 8.57 -17.13 17.14
C ILE A 281 8.57 -16.63 18.59
N VAL A 282 7.55 -15.87 18.95
CA VAL A 282 7.38 -15.30 20.29
C VAL A 282 6.76 -16.32 21.23
N ASP A 283 7.25 -16.37 22.47
CA ASP A 283 6.78 -17.21 23.58
C ASP A 283 6.58 -18.69 23.19
N LYS A 284 7.67 -19.45 23.23
CA LYS A 284 7.69 -20.89 22.90
C LYS A 284 7.00 -21.78 23.95
N GLY A 285 6.62 -21.23 25.10
CA GLY A 285 6.12 -21.98 26.25
C GLY A 285 4.61 -21.92 26.46
N ASN A 286 3.96 -20.83 26.08
CA ASN A 286 2.52 -20.64 26.33
C ASN A 286 1.67 -20.67 25.06
N SER A 287 0.36 -20.85 25.24
CA SER A 287 -0.61 -20.91 24.15
C SER A 287 -1.75 -19.92 24.38
N SER A 288 -1.45 -18.63 24.20
CA SER A 288 -2.44 -17.55 24.25
C SER A 288 -2.51 -16.80 22.94
N LEU A 289 -3.65 -16.18 22.66
CA LEU A 289 -3.83 -15.32 21.50
C LEU A 289 -3.28 -13.93 21.77
N VAL A 290 -2.46 -13.41 20.84
CA VAL A 290 -2.02 -12.02 20.81
C VAL A 290 -2.67 -11.31 19.62
N LEU A 291 -3.27 -10.16 19.91
CA LEU A 291 -3.71 -9.18 18.90
C LEU A 291 -2.60 -8.17 18.67
N TRP A 292 -2.33 -7.80 17.43
CA TRP A 292 -1.22 -6.89 17.14
C TRP A 292 -1.48 -6.03 15.91
N HIS A 293 -0.79 -4.89 15.85
CA HIS A 293 -0.79 -4.04 14.67
C HIS A 293 0.45 -3.14 14.66
N HIS A 294 1.02 -2.95 13.47
CA HIS A 294 2.19 -2.10 13.23
C HIS A 294 1.79 -0.76 12.61
N GLY A 295 2.61 0.26 12.80
CA GLY A 295 2.50 1.53 12.10
C GLY A 295 3.87 1.92 11.58
N CYS A 296 3.94 2.31 10.31
CA CYS A 296 5.18 2.70 9.66
C CYS A 296 4.90 3.86 8.70
N MET A 297 5.55 4.99 8.94
CA MET A 297 5.61 6.13 8.02
C MET A 297 7.05 6.63 7.99
N PRO A 298 7.54 7.22 6.88
CA PRO A 298 8.83 7.88 6.88
C PRO A 298 8.95 8.88 8.03
N GLY A 299 9.85 8.56 8.97
CA GLY A 299 10.12 9.37 10.16
C GLY A 299 9.43 8.93 11.46
N SER A 300 8.59 7.89 11.47
CA SER A 300 7.98 7.37 12.70
C SER A 300 7.48 5.93 12.53
N THR A 301 7.68 5.10 13.56
CA THR A 301 7.12 3.75 13.64
C THR A 301 6.41 3.53 14.97
N SER A 302 5.50 2.56 15.01
CA SER A 302 4.78 2.18 16.22
C SER A 302 4.37 0.73 16.18
N VAL A 303 4.16 0.12 17.34
CA VAL A 303 3.55 -1.21 17.42
C VAL A 303 2.71 -1.35 18.68
N VAL A 304 1.67 -2.16 18.59
CA VAL A 304 0.89 -2.64 19.72
C VAL A 304 0.80 -4.16 19.72
N TYR A 305 0.95 -4.76 20.90
CA TYR A 305 0.66 -6.15 21.17
C TYR A 305 -0.29 -6.23 22.37
N LEU A 306 -1.43 -6.89 22.22
CA LEU A 306 -2.41 -7.10 23.29
C LEU A 306 -2.59 -8.60 23.49
N ALA A 307 -2.53 -9.05 24.74
CA ALA A 307 -2.83 -10.41 25.16
C ALA A 307 -4.05 -10.36 26.11
N PRO A 308 -5.29 -10.35 25.57
CA PRO A 308 -6.49 -10.09 26.36
C PRO A 308 -6.73 -11.11 27.48
N GLU A 309 -6.40 -12.38 27.26
CA GLU A 309 -6.57 -13.47 28.25
C GLU A 309 -5.80 -13.24 29.55
N VAL A 310 -4.66 -12.56 29.47
CA VAL A 310 -3.80 -12.22 30.62
C VAL A 310 -3.81 -10.72 30.91
N GLU A 311 -4.78 -10.00 30.34
CA GLU A 311 -5.03 -8.56 30.53
C GLU A 311 -3.77 -7.68 30.39
N SER A 312 -2.87 -8.08 29.48
CA SER A 312 -1.56 -7.47 29.32
C SER A 312 -1.41 -6.90 27.91
N GLY A 313 -0.63 -5.83 27.77
CA GLY A 313 -0.34 -5.26 26.46
C GLY A 313 0.90 -4.38 26.47
N VAL A 314 1.49 -4.23 25.29
CA VAL A 314 2.70 -3.44 25.03
C VAL A 314 2.40 -2.47 23.91
N VAL A 315 2.77 -1.20 24.11
CA VAL A 315 2.61 -0.14 23.10
C VAL A 315 3.95 0.57 22.98
N VAL A 316 4.47 0.66 21.77
CA VAL A 316 5.72 1.36 21.46
C VAL A 316 5.42 2.43 20.43
N LEU A 317 5.79 3.68 20.73
CA LEU A 317 5.75 4.81 19.80
C LEU A 317 7.18 5.29 19.59
N GLN A 318 7.61 5.38 18.33
CA GLN A 318 8.98 5.73 17.94
C GLN A 318 8.95 6.85 16.89
N ASN A 319 9.79 7.85 17.08
CA ASN A 319 9.86 9.04 16.22
C ASN A 319 10.99 8.94 15.17
N SER A 320 11.29 7.72 14.72
CA SER A 320 12.26 7.47 13.67
C SER A 320 11.87 6.27 12.82
N MET A 321 12.37 6.23 11.58
CA MET A 321 12.31 5.07 10.70
C MET A 321 13.74 4.60 10.36
N PRO A 322 14.31 3.66 11.14
CA PRO A 322 15.58 3.03 10.82
C PRO A 322 15.44 2.05 9.65
N VAL A 323 16.56 1.49 9.20
CA VAL A 323 16.59 0.41 8.19
C VAL A 323 15.71 -0.78 8.59
N ILE A 324 15.66 -1.09 9.89
CA ILE A 324 14.84 -2.15 10.48
C ILE A 324 13.75 -1.54 11.37
N ASP A 325 12.64 -2.26 11.52
CA ASP A 325 11.57 -1.86 12.43
C ASP A 325 11.95 -2.18 13.88
N THR A 326 12.54 -1.19 14.55
CA THR A 326 13.00 -1.33 15.93
C THR A 326 11.84 -1.31 16.93
N ALA A 327 10.72 -0.67 16.59
CA ALA A 327 9.54 -0.62 17.47
C ALA A 327 8.95 -2.03 17.63
N ASP A 328 8.85 -2.79 16.53
CA ASP A 328 8.48 -4.21 16.50
C ASP A 328 9.37 -5.06 17.42
N LEU A 329 10.70 -4.99 17.27
CA LEU A 329 11.62 -5.80 18.08
C LEU A 329 11.57 -5.44 19.57
N ILE A 330 11.51 -4.15 19.91
CA ILE A 330 11.36 -3.69 21.30
C ILE A 330 10.03 -4.19 21.88
N GLY A 331 8.94 -4.06 21.12
CA GLY A 331 7.63 -4.44 21.61
C GLY A 331 7.50 -5.94 21.87
N GLN A 332 8.09 -6.78 21.00
CA GLN A 332 8.13 -8.23 21.23
C GLN A 332 9.03 -8.61 22.42
N LEU A 333 10.20 -7.97 22.56
CA LEU A 333 11.08 -8.15 23.74
C LEU A 333 10.33 -7.85 25.05
N VAL A 334 9.64 -6.71 25.11
CA VAL A 334 8.87 -6.31 26.30
C VAL A 334 7.70 -7.27 26.51
N LEU A 335 7.05 -7.74 25.45
CA LEU A 335 5.96 -8.72 25.57
C LEU A 335 6.46 -10.03 26.19
N GLU A 336 7.59 -10.59 25.74
CA GLU A 336 8.15 -11.81 26.34
C GLU A 336 8.53 -11.62 27.81
N ALA A 337 9.02 -10.44 28.17
CA ALA A 337 9.28 -10.10 29.57
C ALA A 337 7.99 -10.02 30.41
N VAL A 338 6.93 -9.40 29.89
CA VAL A 338 5.62 -9.30 30.57
C VAL A 338 4.98 -10.68 30.75
N LEU A 339 5.11 -11.56 29.76
CA LEU A 339 4.59 -12.94 29.79
C LEU A 339 5.49 -13.90 30.59
N ASN A 340 6.62 -13.45 31.15
CA ASN A 340 7.58 -14.26 31.88
C ASN A 340 8.05 -15.52 31.09
N VAL A 341 8.33 -15.33 29.80
CA VAL A 341 8.79 -16.40 28.92
C VAL A 341 10.11 -16.99 29.43
N GLN A 342 10.17 -18.32 29.55
CA GLN A 342 11.33 -19.02 30.12
C GLN A 342 12.55 -19.01 29.18
N GLU A 343 12.30 -19.04 27.87
CA GLU A 343 13.32 -19.05 26.82
C GLU A 343 13.08 -17.89 25.84
N PRO A 344 13.33 -16.63 26.27
CA PRO A 344 13.09 -15.48 25.42
C PRO A 344 14.06 -15.45 24.24
N ASN A 345 13.64 -14.82 23.15
CA ASN A 345 14.49 -14.62 21.98
C ASN A 345 15.62 -13.61 22.27
N ASP A 346 16.76 -13.79 21.62
CA ASP A 346 17.85 -12.79 21.65
C ASP A 346 17.56 -11.67 20.64
N TYR A 347 16.81 -10.66 21.08
CA TYR A 347 16.42 -9.53 20.24
C TYR A 347 17.61 -8.64 19.83
N VAL A 348 18.72 -8.66 20.58
CA VAL A 348 19.95 -7.93 20.19
C VAL A 348 20.60 -8.60 18.99
N GLU A 349 20.74 -9.92 19.02
CA GLU A 349 21.27 -10.70 17.92
C GLU A 349 20.35 -10.67 16.68
N LEU A 350 19.03 -10.76 16.89
CA LEU A 350 18.05 -10.59 15.80
C LEU A 350 18.18 -9.21 15.15
N SER A 351 18.34 -8.15 15.94
CA SER A 351 18.52 -6.79 15.44
C SER A 351 19.75 -6.68 14.52
N LYS A 352 20.89 -7.25 14.94
CA LYS A 352 22.11 -7.27 14.11
C LYS A 352 21.88 -8.01 12.79
N LYS A 353 21.25 -9.19 12.84
CA LYS A 353 20.97 -10.00 11.63
C LYS A 353 20.07 -9.28 10.64
N PHE A 354 18.99 -8.67 11.12
CA PHE A 354 18.10 -7.89 10.25
C PHE A 354 18.80 -6.65 9.71
N TYR A 355 19.56 -5.94 10.55
CA TYR A 355 20.29 -4.74 10.14
C TYR A 355 21.33 -5.03 9.06
N ASP A 356 22.15 -6.07 9.25
CA ASP A 356 23.17 -6.47 8.27
C ASP A 356 22.53 -6.78 6.91
N LYS A 357 21.40 -7.50 6.90
CA LYS A 357 20.67 -7.80 5.68
C LYS A 357 20.05 -6.55 5.04
N GLY A 358 19.45 -5.67 5.83
CA GLY A 358 18.85 -4.44 5.33
C GLY A 358 19.86 -3.48 4.72
N VAL A 359 21.00 -3.27 5.37
CA VAL A 359 22.08 -2.43 4.82
C VAL A 359 22.70 -3.08 3.57
N ASN A 360 22.90 -4.40 3.57
CA ASN A 360 23.44 -5.09 2.40
C ASN A 360 22.47 -5.08 1.21
N HIS A 361 21.17 -5.22 1.44
CA HIS A 361 20.14 -5.05 0.40
C HIS A 361 20.32 -3.71 -0.31
N LEU A 362 20.42 -2.63 0.47
CA LEU A 362 20.59 -1.27 -0.05
C LEU A 362 21.89 -1.08 -0.83
N ARG A 363 23.01 -1.62 -0.33
CA ARG A 363 24.31 -1.55 -1.01
C ARG A 363 24.33 -2.35 -2.32
N ASN A 364 23.58 -3.44 -2.37
CA ASN A 364 23.54 -4.33 -3.52
C ASN A 364 22.62 -3.82 -4.64
N LEU A 365 21.62 -2.97 -4.36
CA LEU A 365 20.70 -2.44 -5.39
C LEU A 365 21.42 -1.79 -6.57
N GLN A 366 22.42 -0.94 -6.30
CA GLN A 366 23.22 -0.31 -7.37
C GLN A 366 24.00 -1.36 -8.17
N LYS A 367 24.59 -2.33 -7.48
CA LYS A 367 25.33 -3.42 -8.12
C LYS A 367 24.42 -4.27 -9.01
N GLU A 368 23.22 -4.61 -8.54
CA GLU A 368 22.23 -5.37 -9.31
C GLU A 368 21.80 -4.61 -10.57
N LEU A 369 21.60 -3.29 -10.48
CA LEU A 369 21.35 -2.43 -11.63
C LEU A 369 22.53 -2.47 -12.62
N ASP A 370 23.76 -2.29 -12.14
CA ASP A 370 24.93 -2.27 -13.02
C ASP A 370 25.16 -3.62 -13.72
N ASP A 371 25.01 -4.73 -12.98
CA ASP A 371 25.20 -6.09 -13.49
C ASP A 371 24.10 -6.49 -14.51
N SER A 372 22.88 -5.97 -14.35
CA SER A 372 21.73 -6.29 -15.21
C SER A 372 21.66 -5.43 -16.48
N ARG A 373 22.52 -4.42 -16.60
CA ARG A 373 22.49 -3.45 -17.69
C ARG A 373 23.19 -3.95 -18.94
N THR A 374 22.66 -3.59 -20.12
CA THR A 374 23.32 -3.72 -21.42
C THR A 374 24.18 -2.47 -21.69
N PRO A 375 25.52 -2.53 -21.58
CA PRO A 375 26.40 -1.38 -21.76
C PRO A 375 26.48 -0.92 -23.23
N GLY A 376 26.85 0.34 -23.45
CA GLY A 376 27.13 0.89 -24.79
C GLY A 376 25.91 1.26 -25.63
N THR A 377 24.70 1.06 -25.13
CA THR A 377 23.47 1.56 -25.77
C THR A 377 23.41 3.10 -25.68
N LYS A 378 22.59 3.73 -26.54
CA LYS A 378 22.40 5.18 -26.56
C LYS A 378 20.91 5.52 -26.53
N PRO A 379 20.50 6.59 -25.83
CA PRO A 379 19.13 7.08 -25.93
C PRO A 379 18.92 7.80 -27.27
N ARG A 380 17.65 7.98 -27.64
CA ARG A 380 17.20 8.97 -28.63
C ARG A 380 17.51 10.39 -28.11
N PRO A 381 17.33 11.44 -28.94
CA PRO A 381 17.35 12.82 -28.44
C PRO A 381 16.42 12.99 -27.24
N LEU A 382 16.89 13.63 -26.17
CA LEU A 382 16.17 13.69 -24.89
C LEU A 382 14.75 14.27 -25.03
N SER A 383 14.58 15.24 -25.93
CA SER A 383 13.28 15.83 -26.28
C SER A 383 12.21 14.79 -26.67
N ALA A 384 12.60 13.63 -27.22
CA ALA A 384 11.67 12.55 -27.58
C ALA A 384 10.90 11.99 -26.37
N TYR A 385 11.54 11.98 -25.19
CA TYR A 385 10.97 11.45 -23.95
C TYR A 385 10.19 12.50 -23.13
N THR A 386 10.22 13.77 -23.55
CA THR A 386 9.54 14.84 -22.81
C THR A 386 8.03 14.76 -22.99
N GLY A 387 7.28 15.02 -21.91
CA GLY A 387 5.82 15.01 -21.95
C GLY A 387 5.17 14.78 -20.58
N THR A 388 3.85 14.70 -20.59
CA THR A 388 3.04 14.28 -19.44
C THR A 388 2.48 12.89 -19.73
N TYR A 389 2.72 11.95 -18.83
CA TYR A 389 2.32 10.56 -18.96
C TYR A 389 1.28 10.22 -17.90
N TRP A 390 0.07 9.86 -18.33
CA TRP A 390 -1.09 9.63 -17.47
C TRP A 390 -1.37 8.15 -17.29
N ASN A 391 -1.73 7.72 -16.08
CA ASN A 391 -2.31 6.40 -15.89
C ASN A 391 -3.69 6.35 -16.57
N GLN A 392 -4.23 5.14 -16.74
CA GLN A 392 -5.69 4.98 -16.81
C GLN A 392 -6.12 4.74 -15.36
N PRO A 393 -6.96 5.60 -14.75
CA PRO A 393 -8.02 6.42 -15.34
C PRO A 393 -7.77 7.95 -15.29
N GLU A 394 -6.54 8.40 -15.54
CA GLU A 394 -6.13 9.82 -15.50
C GLU A 394 -6.18 10.48 -14.12
N THR A 395 -5.97 9.70 -13.06
CA THR A 395 -5.90 10.18 -11.66
C THR A 395 -4.48 10.55 -11.23
N PHE A 396 -3.47 10.00 -11.91
CA PHE A 396 -2.06 10.18 -11.60
C PHE A 396 -1.26 10.39 -12.88
N PHE A 397 -0.31 11.32 -12.85
CA PHE A 397 0.60 11.53 -13.97
C PHE A 397 2.06 11.73 -13.56
N ILE A 398 2.94 11.47 -14.51
CA ILE A 398 4.37 11.73 -14.41
C ILE A 398 4.73 12.73 -15.50
N THR A 399 5.31 13.87 -15.12
CA THR A 399 5.90 14.80 -16.09
C THR A 399 7.35 14.44 -16.31
N VAL A 400 7.82 14.51 -17.55
CA VAL A 400 9.23 14.34 -17.93
C VAL A 400 9.66 15.56 -18.72
N LYS A 401 10.70 16.25 -18.25
CA LYS A 401 11.21 17.48 -18.84
C LYS A 401 12.72 17.37 -19.06
N GLU A 402 13.22 18.05 -20.08
CA GLU A 402 14.66 18.22 -20.25
C GLU A 402 15.13 19.44 -19.44
N ARG A 403 16.19 19.26 -18.62
CA ARG A 403 16.82 20.32 -17.83
C ARG A 403 18.32 20.09 -17.80
N ALA A 404 19.09 21.09 -18.21
CA ALA A 404 20.56 21.07 -18.18
C ALA A 404 21.19 19.80 -18.81
N GLY A 405 20.64 19.36 -19.96
CA GLY A 405 21.15 18.18 -20.68
C GLY A 405 20.82 16.83 -20.04
N SER A 406 19.90 16.79 -19.07
CA SER A 406 19.37 15.57 -18.46
C SER A 406 17.84 15.57 -18.51
N LEU A 407 17.22 14.39 -18.38
CA LEU A 407 15.78 14.30 -18.14
C LEU A 407 15.50 14.42 -16.64
N VAL A 408 14.40 15.05 -16.28
CA VAL A 408 13.87 15.12 -14.92
C VAL A 408 12.43 14.63 -14.95
N MET A 409 12.12 13.62 -14.15
CA MET A 409 10.74 13.17 -13.94
C MET A 409 10.16 13.73 -12.65
N ALA A 410 8.85 13.97 -12.62
CA ALA A 410 8.13 14.36 -11.40
C ALA A 410 6.72 13.77 -11.36
N ALA A 411 6.41 13.07 -10.27
CA ALA A 411 5.05 12.63 -9.96
C ALA A 411 4.14 13.83 -9.69
N GLN A 412 2.94 13.81 -10.28
CA GLN A 412 1.96 14.91 -10.28
C GLN A 412 2.55 16.28 -10.69
N GLY A 413 3.70 16.30 -11.39
CA GLY A 413 4.40 17.52 -11.79
C GLY A 413 4.92 18.38 -10.63
N LEU A 414 5.01 17.82 -9.42
CA LEU A 414 5.42 18.54 -8.21
C LEU A 414 6.94 18.69 -8.14
N LEU A 415 7.43 19.89 -7.81
CA LEU A 415 8.87 20.17 -7.72
C LEU A 415 9.58 19.35 -6.64
N SER A 416 8.95 19.10 -5.48
CA SER A 416 9.52 18.26 -4.42
C SER A 416 9.68 16.79 -4.84
N GLN A 417 9.03 16.39 -5.93
CA GLN A 417 8.97 15.02 -6.42
C GLN A 417 9.85 14.81 -7.66
N GLU A 418 10.77 15.75 -7.92
CA GLU A 418 11.69 15.65 -9.04
C GLU A 418 12.78 14.59 -8.80
N TYR A 419 13.08 13.85 -9.85
CA TYR A 419 14.22 12.92 -9.93
C TYR A 419 14.94 13.14 -11.25
N THR A 420 16.24 13.40 -11.18
CA THR A 420 17.09 13.43 -12.37
C THR A 420 17.27 12.00 -12.87
N LEU A 421 16.97 11.80 -14.14
CA LEU A 421 17.08 10.53 -14.83
C LEU A 421 18.47 10.39 -15.46
N GLN A 422 19.11 9.27 -15.20
CA GLN A 422 20.38 8.86 -15.82
C GLN A 422 20.11 7.79 -16.86
N HIS A 423 20.74 7.89 -18.03
CA HIS A 423 20.57 6.86 -19.07
C HIS A 423 21.01 5.49 -18.54
N TYR A 424 20.11 4.51 -18.64
CA TYR A 424 20.36 3.16 -18.18
C TYR A 424 20.69 2.27 -19.37
N GLN A 425 19.70 1.98 -20.22
CA GLN A 425 19.94 1.27 -21.48
C GLN A 425 18.83 1.55 -22.50
N ASN A 426 19.13 1.55 -23.79
CA ASN A 426 18.14 1.77 -24.86
C ASN A 426 17.27 3.01 -24.55
N ASP A 427 15.94 2.86 -24.58
CA ASP A 427 14.94 3.85 -24.21
C ASP A 427 14.55 3.79 -22.70
N SER A 428 15.48 3.42 -21.81
CA SER A 428 15.25 3.36 -20.36
C SER A 428 16.26 4.19 -19.57
N PHE A 429 15.79 4.65 -18.42
CA PHE A 429 16.55 5.52 -17.52
C PHE A 429 16.41 5.04 -16.09
N THR A 430 17.46 5.22 -15.30
CA THR A 430 17.43 4.99 -13.86
C THR A 430 17.38 6.31 -13.11
N TRP A 431 16.84 6.27 -11.90
CA TRP A 431 16.72 7.41 -11.00
C TRP A 431 17.22 7.08 -9.59
N ILE A 432 17.94 5.98 -9.43
CA ILE A 432 18.53 5.58 -8.14
C ILE A 432 19.38 6.72 -7.55
N MET A 433 19.33 6.86 -6.24
CA MET A 433 20.05 7.88 -5.48
C MET A 433 20.87 7.22 -4.37
N PRO A 434 21.92 7.88 -3.86
CA PRO A 434 22.61 7.42 -2.66
C PRO A 434 21.64 7.25 -1.49
N PHE A 435 21.86 6.24 -0.65
CA PHE A 435 20.98 5.90 0.48
C PHE A 435 20.64 7.11 1.36
N ASN A 436 21.64 7.89 1.76
CA ASN A 436 21.41 9.07 2.60
C ASN A 436 20.51 10.12 1.94
N GLU A 437 20.52 10.24 0.60
CA GLU A 437 19.62 11.16 -0.12
C GLU A 437 18.19 10.62 -0.16
N ILE A 438 17.99 9.29 -0.26
CA ILE A 438 16.68 8.65 -0.14
C ILE A 438 16.06 8.97 1.23
N ILE A 439 16.85 8.80 2.30
CA ILE A 439 16.42 9.05 3.68
C ILE A 439 16.11 10.53 3.93
N ARG A 440 16.95 11.45 3.44
CA ARG A 440 16.71 12.90 3.56
C ARG A 440 15.42 13.36 2.91
N ARG A 441 14.95 12.63 1.90
CA ARG A 441 13.67 12.88 1.22
C ARG A 441 12.49 12.13 1.86
N ALA A 442 12.62 11.66 3.10
CA ALA A 442 11.57 10.91 3.79
C ALA A 442 10.97 9.78 2.93
N ARG A 443 11.81 9.02 2.23
CA ARG A 443 11.37 7.86 1.46
C ARG A 443 11.78 6.59 2.19
N SER A 444 10.95 5.56 2.11
CA SER A 444 11.45 4.24 2.48
C SER A 444 12.51 3.78 1.47
N ALA A 445 13.59 3.20 1.97
CA ALA A 445 14.68 2.72 1.13
C ALA A 445 14.60 1.20 0.89
N THR A 446 13.86 0.47 1.72
CA THR A 446 14.04 -0.98 1.88
C THR A 446 12.98 -1.84 1.19
N TYR A 447 11.83 -1.28 0.82
CA TYR A 447 10.72 -2.03 0.20
C TYR A 447 10.90 -2.31 -1.30
N TYR A 448 11.95 -1.78 -1.93
CA TYR A 448 12.05 -1.72 -3.39
C TYR A 448 13.16 -2.63 -3.95
N THR A 449 12.90 -3.18 -5.14
CA THR A 449 13.86 -3.95 -5.95
C THR A 449 14.60 -3.03 -6.93
N SER A 450 15.63 -3.53 -7.61
CA SER A 450 16.34 -2.77 -8.65
C SER A 450 15.42 -2.30 -9.80
N GLU A 451 14.45 -3.11 -10.23
CA GLU A 451 13.50 -2.75 -11.30
C GLU A 451 12.67 -1.50 -10.98
N TYR A 452 12.41 -1.26 -9.69
CA TYR A 452 11.72 -0.07 -9.22
C TYR A 452 12.43 1.22 -9.64
N TYR A 453 13.76 1.20 -9.67
CA TYR A 453 14.56 2.36 -10.00
C TYR A 453 14.74 2.56 -11.52
N ILE A 454 13.99 1.84 -12.36
CA ILE A 454 14.05 1.93 -13.81
C ILE A 454 12.71 2.40 -14.37
N VAL A 455 12.75 3.45 -15.19
CA VAL A 455 11.63 3.86 -16.03
C VAL A 455 11.93 3.51 -17.50
N ASN A 456 10.97 2.88 -18.16
CA ASN A 456 11.09 2.43 -19.55
C ASN A 456 10.17 3.27 -20.44
N PHE A 457 10.72 3.92 -21.44
CA PHE A 457 9.92 4.59 -22.45
C PHE A 457 9.61 3.63 -23.59
N VAL A 458 8.34 3.60 -24.01
CA VAL A 458 7.86 2.65 -25.00
C VAL A 458 7.49 3.39 -26.28
N ASP A 459 8.00 2.85 -27.40
CA ASP A 459 7.67 3.31 -28.75
C ASP A 459 6.32 2.74 -29.19
N GLY A 460 5.43 3.60 -29.70
CA GLY A 460 4.15 3.20 -30.29
C GLY A 460 4.21 3.02 -31.81
N LYS A 461 4.66 4.05 -32.53
CA LYS A 461 4.68 4.14 -34.01
C LYS A 461 5.83 5.02 -34.52
N GLY A 462 7.04 4.80 -34.02
CA GLY A 462 8.22 5.63 -34.28
C GLY A 462 8.39 6.80 -33.30
N GLU A 463 7.49 6.95 -32.34
CA GLU A 463 7.50 7.99 -31.32
C GLU A 463 7.24 7.39 -29.94
N ILE A 464 7.88 7.98 -28.92
CA ILE A 464 7.64 7.64 -27.53
C ILE A 464 6.27 8.19 -27.12
N ASP A 465 5.31 7.28 -26.91
CA ASP A 465 3.94 7.61 -26.53
C ASP A 465 3.55 7.03 -25.16
N ARG A 466 4.44 6.28 -24.50
CA ARG A 466 4.18 5.64 -23.21
C ARG A 466 5.44 5.62 -22.33
N LEU A 467 5.20 5.59 -21.01
CA LEU A 467 6.19 5.36 -19.96
C LEU A 467 5.71 4.16 -19.15
N ALA A 468 6.56 3.16 -18.97
CA ALA A 468 6.31 1.98 -18.15
C ALA A 468 7.23 1.98 -16.93
N TRP A 469 6.66 1.79 -15.75
CA TRP A 469 7.37 1.80 -14.48
C TRP A 469 6.85 0.69 -13.56
N VAL A 470 7.76 -0.11 -13.00
CA VAL A 470 7.40 -1.09 -11.96
C VAL A 470 7.30 -0.33 -10.64
N MET A 471 6.08 -0.12 -10.15
CA MET A 471 5.82 0.60 -8.90
C MET A 471 5.60 -0.36 -7.71
N GLU A 472 5.34 -1.63 -7.98
CA GLU A 472 5.27 -2.69 -6.98
C GLU A 472 5.90 -3.95 -7.55
N SER A 473 6.77 -4.60 -6.77
CA SER A 473 7.46 -5.83 -7.22
C SER A 473 6.71 -7.07 -6.74
N GLY A 474 6.85 -8.18 -7.46
CA GLY A 474 6.32 -9.49 -7.04
C GLY A 474 4.83 -9.74 -7.33
N LEU A 475 4.14 -8.81 -8.01
CA LEU A 475 2.75 -9.03 -8.43
C LEU A 475 2.66 -10.01 -9.62
N PRO A 476 1.66 -10.92 -9.65
CA PRO A 476 1.41 -11.81 -10.80
C PRO A 476 1.22 -11.07 -12.12
N ASP A 477 1.51 -11.73 -13.24
CA ASP A 477 1.26 -11.23 -14.61
C ASP A 477 1.81 -9.82 -14.91
N ASN A 478 2.91 -9.42 -14.26
CA ASN A 478 3.47 -8.07 -14.30
C ASN A 478 2.51 -6.96 -13.80
N GLY A 479 1.56 -7.27 -12.92
CA GLY A 479 0.55 -6.32 -12.42
C GLY A 479 1.14 -5.07 -11.74
N GLY A 480 2.38 -5.16 -11.26
CA GLY A 480 3.13 -4.06 -10.66
C GLY A 480 3.76 -3.10 -11.67
N ARG A 481 3.86 -3.51 -12.94
CA ARG A 481 4.27 -2.63 -14.04
C ARG A 481 3.08 -1.77 -14.47
N LYS A 482 3.18 -0.48 -14.23
CA LYS A 482 2.20 0.51 -14.68
C LYS A 482 2.64 1.17 -15.97
N VAL A 483 1.68 1.31 -16.88
CA VAL A 483 1.88 1.96 -18.17
C VAL A 483 1.11 3.27 -18.19
N PHE A 484 1.85 4.34 -18.36
CA PHE A 484 1.35 5.70 -18.45
C PHE A 484 1.38 6.14 -19.91
N LYS A 485 0.26 6.64 -20.42
CA LYS A 485 0.13 7.11 -21.80
C LYS A 485 0.44 8.60 -21.89
N LYS A 486 1.26 8.99 -22.85
CA LYS A 486 1.55 10.39 -23.15
C LYS A 486 0.25 11.10 -23.53
N GLY A 487 -0.04 12.19 -22.84
CA GLY A 487 -1.28 12.93 -22.94
C GLY A 487 -1.06 14.43 -22.82
N PRO A 488 -2.16 15.21 -22.81
CA PRO A 488 -2.06 16.65 -22.63
C PRO A 488 -1.42 16.98 -21.28
N ASN A 489 -0.78 18.14 -21.21
CA ASN A 489 -0.42 18.69 -19.90
C ASN A 489 -1.70 18.86 -19.07
N PRO A 490 -1.64 18.64 -17.74
CA PRO A 490 -2.77 18.93 -16.88
C PRO A 490 -3.23 20.36 -17.16
N ARG A 491 -4.54 20.54 -17.42
CA ARG A 491 -5.07 21.87 -17.72
C ARG A 491 -4.69 22.78 -16.57
N GLY A 492 -3.98 23.88 -16.88
CA GLY A 492 -3.70 24.94 -15.91
C GLY A 492 -5.03 25.47 -15.41
N SER A 493 -5.47 25.00 -14.25
CA SER A 493 -6.77 25.35 -13.72
C SER A 493 -6.62 26.62 -12.90
N SER A 494 -7.28 27.67 -13.38
CA SER A 494 -7.84 28.77 -12.60
C SER A 494 -8.81 28.32 -11.48
N GLY A 495 -8.90 27.02 -11.20
CA GLY A 495 -9.29 26.47 -9.91
C GLY A 495 -8.11 25.67 -9.36
N ALA A 496 -7.45 26.19 -8.34
CA ALA A 496 -6.39 25.50 -7.65
C ALA A 496 -6.82 24.08 -7.23
N TRP A 497 -6.24 23.04 -7.84
CA TRP A 497 -6.02 21.80 -7.11
C TRP A 497 -4.89 22.11 -6.14
N SER A 498 -5.24 22.59 -4.94
CA SER A 498 -4.27 23.11 -3.98
C SER A 498 -3.48 21.97 -3.30
N LEU A 499 -2.65 21.27 -4.06
CA LEU A 499 -1.57 20.46 -3.50
C LEU A 499 -0.42 21.34 -2.95
N THR A 500 -0.48 22.66 -3.20
CA THR A 500 0.55 23.63 -2.85
C THR A 500 0.42 24.27 -1.46
N LYS A 501 -0.61 23.96 -0.66
CA LYS A 501 -0.76 24.57 0.67
C LYS A 501 -0.06 23.82 1.81
N GLN A 502 0.51 22.63 1.58
CA GLN A 502 1.17 21.87 2.66
C GLN A 502 2.68 22.16 2.80
N ALA A 503 3.33 22.76 1.80
CA ALA A 503 4.79 22.96 1.84
C ALA A 503 5.24 24.31 2.46
N SER A 504 4.37 25.31 2.55
CA SER A 504 4.74 26.65 3.08
C SER A 504 4.59 26.78 4.59
N ASP A 505 3.81 25.91 5.23
CA ASP A 505 3.39 26.06 6.63
C ASP A 505 4.10 25.08 7.58
N LEU A 506 5.16 24.41 7.10
CA LEU A 506 5.97 23.43 7.87
C LEU A 506 7.44 23.84 8.02
N LYS A 507 7.74 25.14 8.07
CA LYS A 507 9.07 25.65 8.45
C LYS A 507 9.13 26.12 9.88
#